data_AF-A0A536ZJJ5-F1
#
_entry.id   AF-A0A536ZJJ5-F1
#
_cell.length_a   1.000
_cell.length_b   1.000
_cell.length_c   1.000
_cell.angle_alpha   90.00
_cell.angle_beta   90.00
_cell.angle_gamma   90.00
#
_symmetry.space_group_name_H-M   'P 1'
#
loop_
_entity.id
_entity.type
_entity.pdbx_description
1 polymer ?
#
loop_
_entity_poly.entity_id
_entity_poly.type
_entity_poly.pdbx_seq_one_letter_code
_entity_poly.pdbx_strand_id
1 'polypeptide(L)'
;MRLSEYQVRFRTRDLLAISGPDDFILGEGRAVDSSRMFEPDVSPYCFDLANRSLVCVSTADISGATFFYQAQRQYARTVIKVPFESLPDGPASPALIFSIGRCGSTLLVRTLEAAGMRAVSEPDFYRQAACHRPLDISL
;
A
#
# COMPACT_ATOMS: atom_id res chain seq x y z
N MET A 1 11.38 -13.18 10.34
CA MET A 1 11.82 -13.49 8.96
C MET A 1 12.50 -12.24 8.41
N ARG A 2 13.49 -12.33 7.51
CA ARG A 2 14.18 -11.12 6.99
C ARG A 2 13.48 -10.63 5.73
N LEU A 3 13.10 -9.36 5.73
CA LEU A 3 12.55 -8.63 4.59
C LEU A 3 13.65 -7.83 3.90
N SER A 4 13.35 -7.29 2.72
CA SER A 4 14.27 -6.40 2.00
C SER A 4 13.70 -4.99 1.93
N GLU A 5 14.46 -4.02 2.41
CA GLU A 5 14.14 -2.59 2.34
C GLU A 5 15.13 -1.88 1.40
N TYR A 6 14.61 -1.03 0.53
CA TYR A 6 15.34 -0.36 -0.53
C TYR A 6 15.18 1.15 -0.42
N GLN A 7 16.27 1.90 -0.62
CA GLN A 7 16.19 3.35 -0.75
C GLN A 7 15.53 3.73 -2.07
N VAL A 8 14.60 4.69 -2.04
CA VAL A 8 13.99 5.24 -3.26
C VAL A 8 14.97 6.21 -3.91
N ARG A 9 15.49 5.87 -5.09
CA ARG A 9 16.36 6.76 -5.88
C ARG A 9 15.54 7.74 -6.71
N PHE A 10 14.56 7.22 -7.43
CA PHE A 10 13.64 8.02 -8.24
C PHE A 10 12.22 7.50 -8.14
N ARG A 11 11.26 8.39 -8.39
CA ARG A 11 9.82 8.09 -8.44
C ARG A 11 9.36 8.32 -9.86
N THR A 12 8.81 7.30 -10.47
CA THR A 12 8.28 7.39 -11.83
C THR A 12 6.95 8.14 -11.77
N ARG A 13 6.77 9.14 -12.65
CA ARG A 13 5.61 10.03 -12.61
C ARG A 13 4.68 9.75 -13.77
N ASP A 14 3.95 8.65 -13.68
CA ASP A 14 2.73 8.51 -14.46
C ASP A 14 1.56 9.06 -13.64
N LEU A 15 0.92 10.13 -14.13
CA LEU A 15 -0.17 10.83 -13.43
C LEU A 15 -1.52 10.10 -13.59
N LEU A 16 -1.60 9.13 -14.51
CA LEU A 16 -2.82 8.38 -14.82
C LEU A 16 -2.71 6.91 -14.40
N ALA A 17 -1.50 6.43 -14.09
CA ALA A 17 -1.30 5.06 -13.65
C ALA A 17 -1.82 4.80 -12.23
N ILE A 18 -2.43 3.63 -12.11
CA ILE A 18 -2.70 2.89 -10.88
C ILE A 18 -1.35 2.64 -10.18
N SER A 19 -1.33 2.63 -8.85
CA SER A 19 -0.13 2.32 -8.06
C SER A 19 0.49 0.99 -8.51
N GLY A 20 1.80 0.95 -8.71
CA GLY A 20 2.50 -0.23 -9.21
C GLY A 20 3.92 -0.36 -8.66
N PRO A 21 4.51 -1.56 -8.71
CA PRO A 21 5.88 -1.77 -8.23
C PRO A 21 6.92 -0.92 -8.99
N ASP A 22 6.64 -0.60 -10.26
CA ASP A 22 7.53 0.18 -11.14
C ASP A 22 7.44 1.70 -10.93
N ASP A 23 6.65 2.15 -9.94
CA ASP A 23 6.60 3.55 -9.52
C ASP A 23 7.91 4.02 -8.86
N PHE A 24 8.79 3.09 -8.49
CA PHE A 24 10.02 3.38 -7.78
C PHE A 24 11.24 2.77 -8.48
N ILE A 25 12.25 3.61 -8.75
CA ILE A 25 13.60 3.14 -9.05
C ILE A 25 14.33 2.98 -7.72
N LEU A 26 14.67 1.73 -7.41
CA LEU A 26 15.23 1.34 -6.12
C LEU A 26 16.76 1.33 -6.14
N GLY A 27 17.36 1.70 -5.01
CA GLY A 27 18.80 1.53 -4.75
C GLY A 27 19.15 0.15 -4.23
N GLU A 28 20.29 0.03 -3.55
CA GLU A 28 20.66 -1.22 -2.88
C GLU A 28 19.68 -1.58 -1.78
N GLY A 29 19.35 -2.86 -1.71
CA GLY A 29 18.51 -3.44 -0.67
C GLY A 29 19.32 -3.77 0.56
N ARG A 30 18.75 -3.48 1.73
CA ARG A 30 19.24 -3.96 3.03
C ARG A 30 18.25 -4.95 3.63
N ALA A 31 18.77 -5.94 4.32
CA ALA A 31 17.93 -6.85 5.09
C ALA A 31 17.39 -6.14 6.34
N VAL A 32 16.09 -6.26 6.59
CA VAL A 32 15.42 -5.75 7.78
C VAL A 32 14.59 -6.84 8.44
N ASP A 33 14.27 -6.70 9.72
CA ASP A 33 13.36 -7.62 10.38
C ASP A 33 11.92 -7.45 9.89
N SER A 34 11.14 -8.53 9.94
CA SER A 34 9.70 -8.53 9.72
C SER A 34 8.95 -7.47 10.54
N SER A 35 9.40 -7.13 11.74
CA SER A 35 8.78 -6.11 12.60
C SER A 35 8.70 -4.73 11.94
N ARG A 36 9.61 -4.43 10.99
CA ARG A 36 9.66 -3.17 10.25
C ARG A 36 8.34 -2.85 9.53
N MET A 37 7.59 -3.86 9.11
CA MET A 37 6.31 -3.66 8.42
C MET A 37 5.20 -3.04 9.28
N PHE A 38 5.34 -3.11 10.61
CA PHE A 38 4.36 -2.60 11.56
C PHE A 38 4.74 -1.25 12.17
N GLU A 39 5.87 -0.69 11.75
CA GLU A 39 6.28 0.64 12.18
C GLU A 39 5.31 1.71 11.64
N PRO A 40 5.05 2.78 12.39
CA PRO A 40 3.97 3.72 12.11
C PRO A 40 4.17 4.54 10.83
N ASP A 41 5.39 4.63 10.33
CA ASP A 41 5.73 5.28 9.07
C ASP A 41 5.54 4.36 7.86
N VAL A 42 5.27 3.07 8.08
CA VAL A 42 5.15 2.06 7.02
C VAL A 42 3.68 1.78 6.72
N SER A 43 3.35 1.81 5.43
CA SER A 43 2.00 1.47 4.95
C SER A 43 2.05 0.63 3.67
N PRO A 44 1.08 -0.29 3.48
CA PRO A 44 0.93 -1.02 2.21
C PRO A 44 0.68 -0.06 1.04
N TYR A 45 1.36 -0.29 -0.08
CA TYR A 45 1.28 0.52 -1.29
C TYR A 45 0.54 -0.21 -2.42
N CYS A 46 1.09 -1.34 -2.89
CA CYS A 46 0.52 -2.13 -3.98
C CYS A 46 0.93 -3.61 -3.88
N PHE A 47 0.25 -4.47 -4.64
CA PHE A 47 0.65 -5.86 -4.83
C PHE A 47 1.56 -6.01 -6.06
N ASP A 48 2.73 -6.60 -5.86
CA ASP A 48 3.59 -7.09 -6.94
C ASP A 48 3.29 -8.57 -7.14
N LEU A 49 2.24 -8.85 -7.91
CA LEU A 49 1.75 -10.22 -8.15
C LEU A 49 2.77 -11.06 -8.94
N ALA A 50 3.53 -10.42 -9.84
CA ALA A 50 4.57 -11.11 -10.62
C ALA A 50 5.66 -11.68 -9.70
N ASN A 51 6.04 -10.93 -8.67
CA ASN A 51 7.04 -11.37 -7.68
C ASN A 51 6.43 -11.90 -6.38
N ARG A 52 5.10 -12.10 -6.33
CA ARG A 52 4.35 -12.60 -5.16
C ARG A 52 4.70 -11.87 -3.86
N SER A 53 4.70 -10.53 -3.90
CA SER A 53 5.03 -9.71 -2.75
C SER A 53 4.10 -8.53 -2.57
N LEU A 54 3.90 -8.13 -1.32
CA LEU A 54 3.30 -6.86 -0.94
C LEU A 54 4.40 -5.81 -0.92
N VAL A 55 4.18 -4.72 -1.66
CA VAL A 55 5.04 -3.54 -1.61
C VAL A 55 4.51 -2.62 -0.53
N CYS A 56 5.35 -2.33 0.48
CA CYS A 56 5.09 -1.32 1.48
C CYS A 56 6.02 -0.13 1.27
N VAL A 57 5.61 1.06 1.70
CA VAL A 57 6.43 2.27 1.66
C VAL A 57 6.56 2.88 3.05
N SER A 58 7.73 3.41 3.35
CA SER A 58 7.94 4.32 4.49
C SER A 58 7.72 5.76 4.04
N THR A 59 6.86 6.50 4.73
CA THR A 59 6.56 7.90 4.42
C THR A 59 6.59 8.76 5.69
N ALA A 60 6.63 10.09 5.53
CA ALA A 60 6.19 10.96 6.62
C ALA A 60 4.69 10.77 6.89
N ASP A 61 4.14 11.43 7.91
CA ASP A 61 2.69 11.46 8.12
C ASP A 61 2.00 12.09 6.89
N ILE A 62 1.12 11.30 6.27
CA ILE A 62 0.34 11.65 5.07
C ILE A 62 -1.16 11.48 5.31
N SER A 63 -1.60 11.37 6.57
CA SER A 63 -3.02 11.22 6.96
C SER A 63 -3.93 12.34 6.45
N GLY A 64 -3.38 13.53 6.20
CA GLY A 64 -4.10 14.67 5.63
C GLY A 64 -4.22 14.68 4.09
N ALA A 65 -3.62 13.72 3.39
CA ALA A 65 -3.56 13.74 1.93
C ALA A 65 -4.91 13.46 1.26
N THR A 66 -5.24 14.24 0.22
CA THR A 66 -6.46 14.02 -0.59
C THR A 66 -6.46 12.67 -1.29
N PHE A 67 -5.30 12.23 -1.81
CA PHE A 67 -5.10 10.95 -2.46
C PHE A 67 -3.95 10.21 -1.79
N PHE A 68 -4.29 9.25 -0.93
CA PHE A 68 -3.31 8.56 -0.08
C PHE A 68 -2.20 7.89 -0.90
N TYR A 69 -2.55 7.15 -1.97
CA TYR A 69 -1.56 6.47 -2.82
C TYR A 69 -0.65 7.44 -3.58
N GLN A 70 -1.15 8.60 -4.01
CA GLN A 70 -0.31 9.61 -4.67
C GLN A 70 0.68 10.22 -3.68
N ALA A 71 0.23 10.49 -2.45
CA ALA A 71 1.09 10.96 -1.38
C ALA A 71 2.13 9.90 -0.99
N GLN A 72 1.74 8.63 -0.91
CA GLN A 72 2.67 7.51 -0.73
C GLN A 72 3.75 7.52 -1.81
N ARG A 73 3.37 7.56 -3.10
CA ARG A 73 4.34 7.60 -4.20
C ARG A 73 5.26 8.80 -4.10
N GLN A 74 4.71 9.99 -3.85
CA GLN A 74 5.45 11.25 -3.82
C GLN A 74 6.44 11.33 -2.65
N TYR A 75 6.05 10.83 -1.47
CA TYR A 75 6.80 11.02 -0.23
C TYR A 75 7.51 9.76 0.29
N ALA A 76 7.41 8.61 -0.41
CA ALA A 76 8.07 7.37 -0.03
C ALA A 76 9.60 7.55 0.08
N ARG A 77 10.16 7.29 1.26
CA ARG A 77 11.61 7.34 1.53
C ARG A 77 12.26 6.00 1.20
N THR A 78 11.63 4.92 1.65
CA THR A 78 12.05 3.55 1.39
C THR A 78 10.88 2.71 0.91
N VAL A 79 11.21 1.64 0.21
CA VAL A 79 10.27 0.60 -0.22
C VAL A 79 10.67 -0.69 0.47
N ILE A 80 9.70 -1.39 1.06
CA ILE A 80 9.90 -2.69 1.68
C ILE A 80 9.12 -3.71 0.85
N LYS A 81 9.82 -4.74 0.36
CA LYS A 81 9.17 -5.87 -0.33
C LYS A 81 8.92 -6.98 0.68
N VAL A 82 7.64 -7.31 0.88
CA VAL A 82 7.19 -8.35 1.81
C VAL A 82 6.68 -9.54 1.01
N PRO A 83 7.42 -10.66 0.93
CA PRO A 83 6.93 -11.86 0.25
C PRO A 83 5.61 -12.33 0.88
N PHE A 84 4.69 -12.88 0.09
CA PHE A 84 3.37 -13.30 0.60
C PHE A 84 3.46 -14.36 1.69
N GLU A 85 4.41 -15.28 1.59
CA GLU A 85 4.71 -16.28 2.62
C GLU A 85 5.25 -15.68 3.94
N SER A 86 5.67 -14.41 3.92
CA SER A 86 6.16 -13.67 5.10
C SER A 86 5.07 -12.82 5.74
N LEU A 87 3.89 -12.72 5.12
CA LEU A 87 2.80 -11.93 5.67
C LEU A 87 2.28 -12.59 6.95
N PRO A 88 2.12 -11.82 8.04
CA PRO A 88 1.51 -12.31 9.25
C PRO A 88 0.04 -12.65 8.98
N ASP A 89 -0.51 -13.56 9.78
CA ASP A 89 -1.95 -13.63 9.92
C ASP A 89 -2.46 -12.29 10.49
N GLY A 90 -3.38 -11.64 9.78
CA GLY A 90 -3.87 -10.33 10.15
C GLY A 90 -4.87 -10.39 11.31
N PRO A 91 -4.86 -9.42 12.25
CA PRO A 91 -5.99 -9.24 13.16
C PRO A 91 -7.25 -8.85 12.36
N ALA A 92 -8.43 -9.15 12.92
CA ALA A 92 -9.71 -8.91 12.26
C ALA A 92 -9.93 -7.42 11.88
N SER A 93 -10.16 -7.21 10.58
CA SER A 93 -11.04 -6.18 10.00
C SER A 93 -10.70 -4.69 10.23
N PRO A 94 -9.73 -4.12 9.49
CA PRO A 94 -9.77 -2.69 9.20
C PRO A 94 -11.03 -2.34 8.38
N ALA A 95 -11.64 -1.18 8.64
CA ALA A 95 -12.75 -0.68 7.83
C ALA A 95 -12.19 -0.07 6.53
N LEU A 96 -12.26 -0.84 5.44
CA LEU A 96 -11.83 -0.41 4.11
C LEU A 96 -13.04 0.11 3.33
N ILE A 97 -12.96 1.35 2.85
CA ILE A 97 -14.05 1.98 2.09
C ILE A 97 -13.73 1.93 0.61
N PHE A 98 -14.58 1.24 -0.15
CA PHE A 98 -14.60 1.31 -1.61
C PHE A 98 -15.74 2.24 -2.06
N SER A 99 -15.45 3.14 -2.99
CA SER A 99 -16.40 4.12 -3.51
C SER A 99 -16.22 4.29 -5.02
N ILE A 100 -17.29 4.68 -5.72
CA ILE A 100 -17.25 4.99 -7.17
C ILE A 100 -16.72 6.41 -7.45
N GLY A 101 -16.13 7.08 -6.45
CA GLY A 101 -15.69 8.47 -6.50
C GLY A 101 -16.84 9.45 -6.30
N ARG A 102 -16.54 10.63 -5.73
CA ARG A 102 -17.46 11.78 -5.54
C ARG A 102 -18.79 11.45 -4.82
N CYS A 103 -18.86 10.36 -4.07
CA CYS A 103 -20.03 9.94 -3.29
C CYS A 103 -19.88 10.22 -1.78
N GLY A 104 -18.93 11.08 -1.40
CA GLY A 104 -18.73 11.47 -0.01
C GLY A 104 -17.87 10.49 0.80
N SER A 105 -17.08 9.63 0.17
CA SER A 105 -16.14 8.72 0.85
C SER A 105 -15.18 9.45 1.79
N THR A 106 -14.71 10.65 1.41
CA THR A 106 -13.91 11.52 2.29
C THR A 106 -14.67 11.89 3.56
N LEU A 107 -15.95 12.28 3.46
CA LEU A 107 -16.77 12.62 4.63
C LEU A 107 -16.95 11.40 5.54
N LEU A 108 -17.24 10.23 4.94
CA LEU A 108 -17.40 8.98 5.66
C LEU A 108 -16.13 8.58 6.44
N VAL A 109 -14.95 8.67 5.81
CA VAL A 109 -13.66 8.42 6.50
C VAL A 109 -13.51 9.36 7.69
N ARG A 110 -13.75 10.68 7.50
CA ARG A 110 -13.64 11.65 8.60
C ARG A 110 -14.60 11.35 9.75
N THR A 111 -15.82 10.90 9.46
CA THR A 111 -16.79 10.49 10.50
C THR A 111 -16.33 9.26 11.27
N LEU A 112 -15.78 8.25 10.58
CA LEU A 112 -15.25 7.05 11.23
C LEU A 112 -14.01 7.36 12.07
N GLU A 113 -13.10 8.20 11.56
CA GLU A 113 -11.94 8.69 12.31
C GLU A 113 -12.36 9.44 13.58
N ALA A 114 -13.35 10.32 13.48
CA ALA A 114 -13.91 11.04 14.63
C ALA A 114 -14.58 10.11 15.65
N ALA A 115 -15.07 8.95 15.22
CA ALA A 115 -15.61 7.89 16.08
C ALA A 115 -14.51 6.96 16.66
N GLY A 116 -13.23 7.25 16.42
CA GLY A 116 -12.10 6.45 16.90
C GLY A 116 -11.81 5.20 16.06
N MET A 117 -12.44 5.05 14.89
CA MET A 117 -12.21 3.95 13.98
C MET A 117 -11.09 4.29 12.99
N ARG A 118 -10.17 3.36 12.75
CA ARG A 118 -9.20 3.48 11.65
C ARG A 118 -9.89 3.11 10.35
N ALA A 119 -10.00 4.08 9.43
CA ALA A 119 -10.60 3.89 8.12
C ALA A 119 -9.65 4.37 7.03
N VAL A 120 -9.63 3.66 5.90
CA VAL A 120 -8.88 4.08 4.71
C VAL A 120 -9.83 4.05 3.52
N SER A 121 -9.95 5.18 2.82
CA SER A 121 -10.71 5.26 1.57
C SER A 121 -9.82 4.92 0.39
N GLU A 122 -10.32 4.02 -0.46
CA GLU A 122 -9.74 3.70 -1.76
C GLU A 122 -8.22 3.39 -1.72
N PRO A 123 -7.73 2.54 -0.79
CA PRO A 123 -6.37 2.04 -0.91
C PRO A 123 -6.27 1.20 -2.18
N ASP A 124 -5.41 1.62 -3.10
CA ASP A 124 -5.38 1.04 -4.45
C ASP A 124 -4.90 -0.43 -4.44
N PHE A 125 -4.09 -0.83 -3.45
CA PHE A 125 -3.77 -2.25 -3.21
C PHE A 125 -5.03 -3.10 -2.98
N TYR A 126 -6.09 -2.57 -2.34
CA TYR A 126 -7.32 -3.33 -2.13
C TYR A 126 -8.11 -3.51 -3.43
N ARG A 127 -8.13 -2.47 -4.29
CA ARG A 127 -8.69 -2.57 -5.63
C ARG A 127 -7.96 -3.64 -6.45
N GLN A 128 -6.63 -3.70 -6.36
CA GLN A 128 -5.83 -4.73 -7.00
C GLN A 128 -6.16 -6.14 -6.50
N ALA A 129 -6.29 -6.33 -5.18
CA ALA A 129 -6.68 -7.61 -4.60
C ALA A 129 -8.09 -8.05 -5.06
N ALA A 130 -9.07 -7.15 -5.03
CA ALA A 130 -10.45 -7.44 -5.43
C ALA A 130 -10.59 -7.73 -6.94
N CYS A 131 -9.77 -7.11 -7.78
CA CYS A 131 -9.74 -7.34 -9.22
C CYS A 131 -8.86 -8.51 -9.64
N HIS A 132 -8.02 -9.06 -8.74
CA HIS A 132 -7.22 -10.23 -9.05
C HIS A 132 -8.12 -11.47 -9.11
N ARG A 133 -8.47 -11.87 -10.34
CA ARG A 133 -8.99 -13.22 -10.58
C ARG A 133 -7.81 -14.17 -10.73
N PRO A 134 -7.76 -15.31 -10.03
CA PRO A 134 -6.89 -16.39 -10.46
C PRO A 134 -7.24 -16.71 -11.91
N LEU A 135 -6.22 -16.87 -12.76
CA LEU A 135 -6.43 -17.38 -14.10
C LEU A 135 -7.11 -18.74 -13.96
N ASP A 136 -8.38 -18.84 -14.37
CA ASP A 136 -9.05 -20.13 -14.58
C ASP A 136 -8.33 -20.81 -15.75
N ILE A 137 -7.27 -21.55 -15.43
CA ILE A 137 -6.65 -22.48 -16.37
C ILE A 137 -7.47 -23.78 -16.29
N SER A 138 -8.71 -23.70 -16.77
CA SER A 138 -9.63 -24.82 -16.95
C SER A 138 -10.38 -24.64 -18.27
N LEU A 139 -9.69 -24.83 -19.38
CA LEU A 139 -10.27 -25.13 -20.70
C LEU A 139 -9.42 -26.20 -21.38
#